data_AF-A0A1Q7IUI6-F1
#
_entry.id   AF-A0A1Q7IUI6-F1
#
_cell.length_a   1.000
_cell.length_b   1.000
_cell.length_c   1.000
_cell.angle_alpha   90.00
_cell.angle_beta   90.00
_cell.angle_gamma   90.00
#
_symmetry.space_group_name_H-M   'P 1'
#
loop_
_entity.id
_entity.type
_entity.pdbx_description
1 polymer ?
#
loop_
_entity_poly.entity_id
_entity_poly.type
_entity_poly.pdbx_seq_one_letter_code
_entity_poly.pdbx_strand_id
1 'polypeptide(L)'
;MKTIMTIVLVLIAVLPSPGRAEQSAEDIAFAAALEARLKTLELERQNCGRRLSAAARQQFETIDSVQRRYNDSRRGGYTIREEARLDQAQSNVESAVDDTYACVKRIESERASIKGILSNPARLRSESERLRNELRRELLALLTDVRSASAMLGAQSNYDEFVLKLGAIGNRLQSIRSKYAIPLSRGDHKALGPPISDACNALYATSGEWKRARQAAEEVAGTQAALAGAGSWQLEFFQRRLTAAQRNYADAQKRLADYKGTALALVQAATRVAQEDSQKERTLTVNR
;
A
#
# COMPACT_ATOMS: atom_id res chain seq x y z
N MET A 1 45.22 -56.39 54.78
CA MET A 1 45.46 -56.26 53.32
C MET A 1 44.07 -56.15 52.69
N LYS A 2 43.42 -54.99 52.53
CA LYS A 2 43.73 -53.79 51.72
C LYS A 2 44.15 -54.13 50.29
N THR A 3 43.19 -54.03 49.37
CA THR A 3 43.35 -53.35 48.08
C THR A 3 41.98 -52.93 47.54
N ILE A 4 41.78 -51.63 47.55
CA ILE A 4 40.77 -50.84 46.83
C ILE A 4 41.28 -50.70 45.38
N MET A 5 40.44 -50.94 44.38
CA MET A 5 40.61 -50.41 43.01
C MET A 5 39.21 -50.07 42.47
N THR A 6 38.69 -48.88 42.75
CA THR A 6 38.72 -47.70 41.86
C THR A 6 38.30 -48.02 40.41
N ILE A 7 37.00 -48.25 40.20
CA ILE A 7 36.37 -48.08 38.88
C ILE A 7 35.90 -46.63 38.82
N VAL A 8 36.64 -45.82 38.07
CA VAL A 8 36.32 -44.43 37.76
C VAL A 8 35.12 -44.43 36.82
N LEU A 9 33.97 -44.04 37.37
CA LEU A 9 32.81 -43.58 36.62
C LEU A 9 33.23 -42.36 35.77
N VAL A 10 33.36 -42.53 34.46
CA VAL A 10 33.31 -41.41 33.52
C VAL A 10 31.84 -41.14 33.24
N LEU A 11 31.19 -40.47 34.18
CA LEU A 11 29.93 -39.78 33.96
C LEU A 11 30.28 -38.48 33.21
N ILE A 12 30.30 -38.51 31.88
CA ILE A 12 30.28 -37.27 31.10
C ILE A 12 28.90 -36.66 31.35
N ALA A 13 28.87 -35.74 32.31
CA ALA A 13 27.81 -34.77 32.45
C ALA A 13 27.73 -33.99 31.14
N VAL A 14 26.79 -34.36 30.27
CA VAL A 14 26.28 -33.48 29.22
C VAL A 14 25.46 -32.42 29.95
N LEU A 15 26.16 -31.40 30.44
CA LEU A 15 25.55 -30.12 30.80
C LEU A 15 24.92 -29.54 29.53
N PRO A 16 23.61 -29.22 29.50
CA PRO A 16 23.06 -28.44 28.43
C PRO A 16 23.79 -27.10 28.41
N SER A 17 24.49 -26.83 27.31
CA SER A 17 25.14 -25.54 27.09
C SER A 17 24.07 -24.44 27.12
N PRO A 18 24.16 -23.43 28.00
CA PRO A 18 23.22 -22.32 28.05
C PRO A 18 23.58 -21.36 26.91
N GLY A 19 23.13 -21.66 25.70
CA GLY A 19 23.53 -20.86 24.53
C GLY A 19 22.70 -21.03 23.27
N ARG A 20 21.84 -22.05 23.17
CA ARG A 20 20.79 -22.08 22.16
C ARG A 20 19.55 -21.42 22.75
N ALA A 21 19.49 -20.10 22.66
CA ALA A 21 18.24 -19.39 22.83
C ALA A 21 17.25 -19.96 21.80
N GLU A 22 16.27 -20.75 22.26
CA GLU A 22 15.19 -21.26 21.44
C GLU A 22 14.69 -20.12 20.56
N GLN A 23 14.83 -20.26 19.24
CA GLN A 23 14.22 -19.32 18.31
C GLN A 23 12.73 -19.45 18.50
N SER A 24 12.07 -18.34 18.85
CA SER A 24 10.62 -18.35 19.01
C SER A 24 9.98 -18.69 17.65
N ALA A 25 8.76 -19.23 17.67
CA ALA A 25 8.01 -19.46 16.42
C ALA A 25 7.89 -18.17 15.58
N GLU A 26 7.89 -17.01 16.25
CA GLU A 26 7.86 -15.69 15.62
C GLU A 26 9.17 -15.34 14.90
N ASP A 27 10.32 -15.70 15.47
CA ASP A 27 11.65 -15.51 14.88
C ASP A 27 11.82 -16.38 13.63
N ILE A 28 11.34 -17.63 13.70
CA ILE A 28 11.35 -18.57 12.57
C ILE A 28 10.50 -18.03 11.41
N ALA A 29 9.29 -17.54 11.71
CA ALA A 29 8.42 -16.95 10.71
C ALA A 29 9.03 -15.68 10.09
N PHE A 30 9.72 -14.85 10.87
CA PHE A 30 10.41 -13.65 10.36
C PHE A 30 11.61 -14.01 9.47
N ALA A 31 12.42 -14.98 9.88
CA ALA A 31 13.52 -15.48 9.06
C ALA A 31 13.02 -16.05 7.73
N ALA A 32 11.97 -16.88 7.74
CA ALA A 32 11.37 -17.43 6.53
C ALA A 32 10.85 -16.35 5.57
N ALA A 33 10.25 -15.28 6.10
CA ALA A 33 9.80 -14.14 5.29
C ALA A 33 10.96 -13.35 4.66
N LEU A 34 12.06 -13.16 5.40
CA LEU A 34 13.28 -12.54 4.88
C LEU A 34 13.94 -13.40 3.80
N GLU A 35 13.97 -14.73 3.97
CA GLU A 35 14.44 -15.66 2.94
C GLU A 35 13.56 -15.63 1.68
N ALA A 36 12.24 -15.54 1.84
CA ALA A 36 11.34 -15.37 0.71
C ALA A 36 11.61 -14.05 -0.03
N ARG A 37 11.85 -12.95 0.70
CA ARG A 37 12.24 -11.67 0.11
C ARG A 37 13.56 -11.75 -0.65
N LEU A 38 14.56 -12.47 -0.14
CA LEU A 38 15.81 -12.72 -0.86
C LEU A 38 15.58 -13.41 -2.21
N LYS A 39 14.66 -14.38 -2.28
CA LYS A 39 14.28 -15.04 -3.54
C LYS A 39 13.62 -14.06 -4.51
N THR A 40 12.69 -13.22 -4.02
CA THR A 40 12.06 -12.18 -4.84
C THR A 40 13.08 -11.16 -5.37
N LEU A 41 14.05 -10.76 -4.54
CA LEU A 41 15.11 -9.82 -4.95
C LEU A 41 16.00 -10.37 -6.07
N GLU A 42 16.22 -11.69 -6.12
CA GLU A 42 16.93 -12.32 -7.24
C GLU A 42 16.14 -12.18 -8.54
N LEU A 43 14.83 -12.43 -8.49
CA LEU A 43 13.95 -12.24 -9.65
C LEU A 43 13.85 -10.77 -10.07
N GLU A 44 13.79 -9.83 -9.12
CA GLU A 44 13.83 -8.38 -9.41
C GLU A 44 15.15 -7.99 -10.08
N ARG A 45 16.28 -8.54 -9.62
CA ARG A 45 17.60 -8.26 -10.19
C ARG A 45 17.68 -8.65 -11.66
N GLN A 46 17.15 -9.83 -12.00
CA GLN A 46 17.06 -10.31 -13.39
C GLN A 46 16.23 -9.37 -14.28
N ASN A 47 15.32 -8.60 -13.68
CA ASN A 47 14.45 -7.67 -14.40
C ASN A 47 14.99 -6.23 -14.49
N CYS A 48 16.04 -5.86 -13.75
CA CYS A 48 16.61 -4.50 -13.80
C CYS A 48 17.01 -4.09 -15.22
N GLY A 49 17.52 -5.03 -16.04
CA GLY A 49 17.98 -4.76 -17.41
C GLY A 49 16.87 -4.58 -18.45
N ARG A 50 15.58 -4.79 -18.12
CA ARG A 50 14.49 -4.74 -19.11
C ARG A 50 14.38 -3.39 -19.81
N ARG A 51 14.53 -2.29 -19.06
CA ARG A 51 14.49 -0.93 -19.62
C ARG A 51 15.66 -0.67 -20.56
N LEU A 52 16.85 -1.11 -20.19
CA LEU A 52 18.04 -1.01 -21.03
C LEU A 52 17.89 -1.82 -22.32
N SER A 53 17.38 -3.06 -22.24
CA SER A 53 17.12 -3.87 -23.45
C SER A 53 16.11 -3.19 -24.38
N ALA A 54 15.07 -2.57 -23.84
CA ALA A 54 14.09 -1.82 -24.64
C ALA A 54 14.70 -0.56 -25.27
N ALA A 55 15.46 0.23 -24.50
CA ALA A 55 16.13 1.42 -25.00
C ALA A 55 17.17 1.09 -26.07
N ALA A 56 17.98 0.05 -25.88
CA ALA A 56 18.94 -0.42 -26.87
C ALA A 56 18.26 -0.86 -28.16
N ARG A 57 17.16 -1.63 -28.07
CA ARG A 57 16.37 -2.02 -29.24
C ARG A 57 15.83 -0.81 -30.01
N GLN A 58 15.26 0.15 -29.29
CA GLN A 58 14.77 1.40 -29.89
C GLN A 58 15.90 2.21 -30.53
N GLN A 59 17.10 2.21 -29.93
CA GLN A 59 18.27 2.85 -30.51
C GLN A 59 18.70 2.18 -31.82
N PHE A 60 18.78 0.84 -31.84
CA PHE A 60 19.06 0.10 -33.07
C PHE A 60 18.03 0.38 -34.18
N GLU A 61 16.74 0.36 -33.85
CA GLU A 61 15.65 0.68 -34.80
C GLU A 61 15.75 2.13 -35.31
N THR A 62 16.16 3.07 -34.45
CA THR A 62 16.36 4.47 -34.83
C THR A 62 17.56 4.63 -35.75
N ILE A 63 18.70 4.02 -35.42
CA ILE A 63 19.91 4.04 -36.24
C ILE A 63 19.63 3.43 -37.62
N ASP A 64 19.05 2.24 -37.68
CA ASP A 64 18.71 1.56 -38.94
C ASP A 64 17.74 2.40 -39.79
N SER A 65 16.70 2.98 -39.18
CA SER A 65 15.75 3.85 -39.88
C SER A 65 16.41 5.11 -40.46
N VAL A 66 17.29 5.76 -39.69
CA VAL A 66 18.01 6.97 -40.12
C VAL A 66 19.03 6.62 -41.20
N GLN A 67 19.74 5.50 -41.06
CA GLN A 67 20.75 5.07 -42.02
C GLN A 67 20.14 4.66 -43.37
N ARG A 68 19.00 3.97 -43.39
CA ARG A 68 18.27 3.68 -44.63
C ARG A 68 17.88 4.97 -45.37
N ARG A 69 17.31 5.94 -44.65
CA ARG A 69 16.93 7.24 -45.24
C ARG A 69 18.13 8.03 -45.76
N TYR A 70 19.24 7.98 -45.05
CA TYR A 70 20.49 8.61 -45.48
C TYR A 70 21.00 7.98 -46.78
N ASN A 71 21.04 6.64 -46.87
CA ASN A 71 21.51 5.93 -48.06
C ASN A 71 20.60 6.14 -49.28
N ASP A 72 19.28 6.26 -49.07
CA ASP A 72 18.31 6.54 -50.14
C ASP A 72 18.34 8.00 -50.62
N SER A 73 19.11 8.87 -49.95
CA SER A 73 19.08 10.32 -50.11
C SER A 73 20.38 10.85 -50.71
N ARG A 74 20.29 11.69 -51.76
CA ARG A 74 21.44 12.39 -52.36
C ARG A 74 21.92 13.62 -51.56
N ARG A 75 21.51 13.77 -50.29
CA ARG A 75 21.66 15.01 -49.50
C ARG A 75 23.04 15.21 -48.86
N GLY A 76 23.90 14.19 -48.81
CA GLY A 76 25.28 14.30 -48.30
C GLY A 76 25.43 14.49 -46.79
N GLY A 77 24.35 14.42 -46.01
CA GLY A 77 24.36 14.60 -44.55
C GLY A 77 23.04 14.19 -43.90
N TYR A 78 23.03 14.04 -42.57
CA TYR A 78 21.82 13.90 -41.78
C TYR A 78 21.08 15.23 -41.68
N THR A 79 19.75 15.18 -41.58
CA THR A 79 18.95 16.36 -41.24
C THR A 79 19.00 16.63 -39.74
N ILE A 80 18.77 17.89 -39.34
CA ILE A 80 18.65 18.30 -37.92
C ILE A 80 17.68 17.39 -37.14
N ARG A 81 16.58 16.95 -37.78
CA ARG A 81 15.60 16.05 -37.16
C ARG A 81 16.14 14.63 -36.97
N GLU A 82 17.02 14.16 -37.85
CA GLU A 82 17.62 12.83 -37.75
C GLU A 82 18.73 12.82 -36.69
N GLU A 83 19.55 13.87 -36.62
CA GLU A 83 20.53 14.08 -35.55
C GLU A 83 19.84 14.11 -34.19
N ALA A 84 18.80 14.94 -34.02
CA ALA A 84 18.05 15.01 -32.76
C ALA A 84 17.42 13.67 -32.35
N ARG A 85 17.01 12.84 -33.31
CA ARG A 85 16.47 11.49 -33.01
C ARG A 85 17.56 10.51 -32.57
N LEU A 86 18.75 10.59 -33.17
CA LEU A 86 19.90 9.78 -32.76
C LEU A 86 20.37 10.19 -31.36
N ASP A 87 20.48 11.50 -31.10
CA ASP A 87 20.83 12.05 -29.79
C ASP A 87 19.83 11.64 -28.71
N GLN A 88 18.52 11.73 -29.01
CA GLN A 88 17.48 11.29 -28.08
C GLN A 88 17.55 9.78 -27.83
N ALA A 89 17.80 8.97 -28.86
CA ALA A 89 17.93 7.53 -28.71
C ALA A 89 19.16 7.16 -27.86
N GLN A 90 20.28 7.86 -28.04
CA GLN A 90 21.46 7.71 -27.20
C GLN A 90 21.20 8.13 -25.75
N SER A 91 20.60 9.30 -25.53
CA SER A 91 20.24 9.78 -24.20
C SER A 91 19.30 8.82 -23.46
N ASN A 92 18.34 8.22 -24.16
CA ASN A 92 17.46 7.19 -23.59
C ASN A 92 18.24 5.95 -23.14
N VAL A 93 19.28 5.54 -23.88
CA VAL A 93 20.13 4.40 -23.49
C VAL A 93 20.98 4.75 -22.28
N GLU A 94 21.62 5.92 -22.27
CA GLU A 94 22.40 6.40 -21.12
C GLU A 94 21.55 6.46 -19.84
N SER A 95 20.35 7.06 -19.92
CA SER A 95 19.40 7.07 -18.80
C SER A 95 18.98 5.66 -18.37
N ALA A 96 18.79 4.74 -19.31
CA ALA A 96 18.43 3.36 -18.98
C ALA A 96 19.60 2.57 -18.35
N VAL A 97 20.85 2.92 -18.68
CA VAL A 97 22.05 2.36 -18.02
C VAL A 97 22.10 2.81 -16.56
N ASP A 98 21.91 4.11 -16.30
CA ASP A 98 21.89 4.67 -14.95
C ASP A 98 20.76 4.07 -14.10
N ASP A 99 19.56 3.96 -14.66
CA ASP A 99 18.41 3.28 -14.03
C ASP A 99 18.74 1.83 -13.68
N THR A 100 19.40 1.10 -14.59
CA THR A 100 19.79 -0.30 -14.39
C THR A 100 20.81 -0.42 -13.27
N TYR A 101 21.84 0.43 -13.26
CA TYR A 101 22.87 0.45 -12.21
C TYR A 101 22.25 0.79 -10.84
N ALA A 102 21.40 1.81 -10.77
CA ALA A 102 20.69 2.19 -9.55
C ALA A 102 19.79 1.04 -9.03
N CYS A 103 19.09 0.35 -9.93
CA CYS A 103 18.27 -0.82 -9.60
C CYS A 103 19.10 -1.95 -8.99
N VAL A 104 20.22 -2.33 -9.63
CA VAL A 104 21.11 -3.39 -9.15
C VAL A 104 21.72 -3.02 -7.80
N LYS A 105 22.26 -1.80 -7.67
CA LYS A 105 22.87 -1.32 -6.42
C LYS A 105 21.88 -1.34 -5.26
N ARG A 106 20.64 -0.90 -5.49
CA ARG A 106 19.55 -0.95 -4.49
C ARG A 106 19.28 -2.37 -4.05
N ILE A 107 19.14 -3.30 -5.00
CA ILE A 107 18.87 -4.71 -4.70
C ILE A 107 20.03 -5.35 -3.93
N GLU A 108 21.28 -5.10 -4.31
CA GLU A 108 22.45 -5.64 -3.63
C GLU A 108 22.57 -5.09 -2.21
N SER A 109 22.30 -3.80 -2.00
CA SER A 109 22.21 -3.20 -0.67
C SER A 109 21.13 -3.86 0.19
N GLU A 110 19.93 -4.09 -0.35
CA GLU A 110 18.84 -4.75 0.37
C GLU A 110 19.21 -6.20 0.73
N ARG A 111 19.79 -6.95 -0.21
CA ARG A 111 20.26 -8.33 0.02
C ARG A 111 21.34 -8.39 1.11
N ALA A 112 22.32 -7.48 1.08
CA ALA A 112 23.37 -7.42 2.09
C ALA A 112 22.77 -7.11 3.47
N SER A 113 21.82 -6.18 3.55
CA SER A 113 21.09 -5.87 4.78
C SER A 113 20.34 -7.10 5.32
N ILE A 114 19.54 -7.77 4.50
CA ILE A 114 18.77 -8.96 4.91
C ILE A 114 19.71 -10.09 5.36
N LYS A 115 20.78 -10.37 4.61
CA LYS A 115 21.79 -11.37 5.02
C LYS A 115 22.40 -11.00 6.38
N GLY A 116 22.72 -9.73 6.60
CA GLY A 116 23.25 -9.24 7.87
C GLY A 116 22.28 -9.41 9.05
N ILE A 117 20.96 -9.35 8.81
CA ILE A 117 19.93 -9.65 9.82
C ILE A 117 19.86 -11.16 10.09
N LEU A 118 19.77 -11.98 9.04
CA LEU A 118 19.67 -13.45 9.16
C LEU A 118 20.89 -14.09 9.83
N SER A 119 22.07 -13.48 9.68
CA SER A 119 23.33 -13.97 10.25
C SER A 119 23.44 -13.78 11.76
N ASN A 120 22.57 -12.96 12.38
CA ASN A 120 22.65 -12.61 13.79
C ASN A 120 21.28 -12.78 14.47
N PRO A 121 21.07 -13.83 15.29
CA PRO A 121 19.80 -14.08 15.96
C PRO A 121 19.30 -12.95 16.88
N ALA A 122 20.20 -12.23 17.55
CA ALA A 122 19.82 -11.09 18.39
C ALA A 122 19.32 -9.93 17.52
N ARG A 123 19.99 -9.68 16.39
CA ARG A 123 19.56 -8.66 15.41
C ARG A 123 18.21 -9.04 14.79
N LEU A 124 18.03 -10.30 14.40
CA LEU A 124 16.78 -10.83 13.86
C LEU A 124 15.59 -10.54 14.79
N ARG A 125 15.75 -10.85 16.09
CA ARG A 125 14.75 -10.56 17.12
C ARG A 125 14.45 -9.06 17.23
N SER A 126 15.49 -8.24 17.37
CA SER A 126 15.34 -6.79 17.52
C SER A 126 14.65 -6.14 16.31
N GLU A 127 14.96 -6.60 15.09
CA GLU A 127 14.35 -6.09 13.86
C GLU A 127 12.90 -6.56 13.70
N SER A 128 12.62 -7.82 14.04
CA SER A 128 11.26 -8.36 14.09
C SER A 128 10.36 -7.54 15.00
N GLU A 129 10.82 -7.26 16.22
CA GLU A 129 10.08 -6.47 17.22
C GLU A 129 9.94 -5.01 16.78
N ARG A 130 11.02 -4.40 16.26
CA ARG A 130 10.99 -3.04 15.71
C ARG A 130 9.93 -2.89 14.62
N LEU A 131 9.92 -3.79 13.63
CA LEU A 131 8.97 -3.74 12.52
C LEU A 131 7.52 -3.99 12.96
N ARG A 132 7.30 -4.88 13.92
CA ARG A 132 5.98 -5.09 14.53
C ARG A 132 5.48 -3.80 15.18
N ASN A 133 6.32 -3.16 15.99
CA ASN A 133 5.96 -1.93 16.70
C ASN A 133 5.78 -0.74 15.74
N GLU A 134 6.56 -0.67 14.66
CA GLU A 134 6.37 0.31 13.59
C GLU A 134 5.05 0.10 12.84
N LEU A 135 4.75 -1.13 12.41
CA LEU A 135 3.48 -1.45 11.77
C LEU A 135 2.30 -1.09 12.68
N ARG A 136 2.37 -1.45 13.97
CA ARG A 136 1.32 -1.10 14.94
C ARG A 136 1.10 0.41 15.02
N ARG A 137 2.17 1.20 15.14
CA ARG A 137 2.10 2.67 15.15
C ARG A 137 1.45 3.22 13.88
N GLU A 138 1.79 2.68 12.72
CA GLU A 138 1.21 3.10 11.44
C GLU A 138 -0.27 2.73 11.30
N LEU A 139 -0.69 1.58 11.81
CA LEU A 139 -2.11 1.20 11.88
C LEU A 139 -2.89 2.15 12.80
N LEU A 140 -2.34 2.54 13.94
CA LEU A 140 -2.97 3.51 14.84
C LEU A 140 -3.03 4.92 14.23
N ALA A 141 -2.00 5.32 13.48
CA ALA A 141 -2.01 6.57 12.73
C ALA A 141 -3.08 6.54 11.62
N LEU A 142 -3.20 5.43 10.89
CA LEU A 142 -4.27 5.21 9.91
C LEU A 142 -5.66 5.31 10.55
N LEU A 143 -5.85 4.71 11.73
CA LEU A 143 -7.12 4.84 12.46
C LEU A 143 -7.42 6.30 12.85
N THR A 144 -6.39 7.09 13.16
CA THR A 144 -6.54 8.53 13.43
C THR A 144 -7.03 9.27 12.18
N ASP A 145 -6.45 8.97 11.02
CA ASP A 145 -6.89 9.54 9.73
C ASP A 145 -8.34 9.14 9.40
N VAL A 146 -8.69 7.86 9.63
CA VAL A 146 -10.04 7.31 9.48
C VAL A 146 -11.05 8.02 10.38
N ARG A 147 -10.72 8.26 11.66
CA ARG A 147 -11.56 9.01 12.59
C ARG A 147 -11.73 10.47 12.17
N SER A 148 -10.66 11.09 11.65
CA SER A 148 -10.72 12.45 11.11
C SER A 148 -11.64 12.53 9.89
N ALA A 149 -11.60 11.53 9.00
CA ALA A 149 -12.51 11.45 7.85
C ALA A 149 -13.95 11.19 8.27
N SER A 150 -14.20 10.33 9.27
CA SER A 150 -15.56 10.04 9.74
C SER A 150 -16.24 11.24 10.40
N ALA A 151 -15.46 12.15 11.01
CA ALA A 151 -15.98 13.40 11.55
C ALA A 151 -16.64 14.28 10.47
N MET A 152 -16.19 14.15 9.21
CA MET A 152 -16.77 14.85 8.06
C MET A 152 -18.08 14.24 7.56
N LEU A 153 -18.62 13.19 8.20
CA LEU A 153 -19.93 12.64 7.82
C LEU A 153 -21.10 13.46 8.40
N GLY A 154 -20.82 14.44 9.27
CA GLY A 154 -21.83 15.34 9.86
C GLY A 154 -22.57 16.21 8.83
N ALA A 155 -23.73 16.75 9.22
CA ALA A 155 -24.68 17.42 8.34
C ALA A 155 -24.18 18.72 7.66
N GLN A 156 -23.13 19.36 8.18
CA GLN A 156 -22.57 20.62 7.65
C GLN A 156 -21.22 20.44 6.94
N SER A 157 -20.81 19.21 6.69
CA SER A 157 -19.45 18.93 6.22
C SER A 157 -19.33 19.01 4.69
N ASN A 158 -18.14 19.37 4.21
CA ASN A 158 -17.83 19.47 2.80
C ASN A 158 -17.44 18.10 2.20
N TYR A 159 -18.10 17.69 1.11
CA TYR A 159 -17.77 16.47 0.37
C TYR A 159 -16.34 16.49 -0.18
N ASP A 160 -15.87 17.62 -0.69
CA ASP A 160 -14.56 17.70 -1.35
C ASP A 160 -13.44 17.50 -0.31
N GLU A 161 -13.59 18.07 0.88
CA GLU A 161 -12.70 17.84 2.01
C GLU A 161 -12.72 16.39 2.50
N PHE A 162 -13.91 15.78 2.55
CA PHE A 162 -14.05 14.36 2.87
C PHE A 162 -13.27 13.49 1.88
N VAL A 163 -13.41 13.74 0.57
CA VAL A 163 -12.69 12.99 -0.48
C VAL A 163 -11.17 13.19 -0.38
N LEU A 164 -10.69 14.40 -0.07
CA LEU A 164 -9.26 14.65 0.16
C LEU A 164 -8.72 13.79 1.31
N LYS A 165 -9.46 13.67 2.41
CA LYS A 165 -9.08 12.78 3.53
C LYS A 165 -9.07 11.30 3.13
N LEU A 166 -10.02 10.86 2.30
CA LEU A 166 -10.00 9.49 1.76
C LEU A 166 -8.80 9.24 0.84
N GLY A 167 -8.34 10.25 0.10
CA GLY A 167 -7.10 10.18 -0.66
C GLY A 167 -5.88 9.97 0.23
N ALA A 168 -5.78 10.71 1.34
CA ALA A 168 -4.71 10.56 2.32
C ALA A 168 -4.71 9.16 2.97
N ILE A 169 -5.89 8.64 3.34
CA ILE A 169 -6.07 7.28 3.85
C ILE A 169 -5.57 6.24 2.84
N GLY A 170 -5.95 6.40 1.56
CA GLY A 170 -5.51 5.51 0.48
C GLY A 170 -4.00 5.50 0.30
N ASN A 171 -3.37 6.68 0.32
CA ASN A 171 -1.92 6.82 0.24
C ASN A 171 -1.22 6.14 1.43
N ARG A 172 -1.73 6.30 2.66
CA ARG A 172 -1.17 5.65 3.83
C ARG A 172 -1.33 4.13 3.77
N LEU A 173 -2.49 3.62 3.36
CA LEU A 173 -2.71 2.18 3.15
C LEU A 173 -1.69 1.59 2.16
N GLN A 174 -1.43 2.28 1.05
CA GLN A 174 -0.44 1.83 0.07
C GLN A 174 0.99 1.88 0.64
N SER A 175 1.32 2.91 1.40
CA SER A 175 2.59 3.00 2.13
C SER A 175 2.74 1.85 3.14
N ILE A 176 1.69 1.52 3.90
CA ILE A 176 1.73 0.41 4.87
C ILE A 176 1.96 -0.93 4.17
N ARG A 177 1.20 -1.19 3.10
CA ARG A 177 1.31 -2.44 2.31
C ARG A 177 2.71 -2.63 1.72
N SER A 178 3.32 -1.55 1.20
CA SER A 178 4.65 -1.60 0.60
C SER A 178 5.76 -1.71 1.63
N LYS A 179 5.73 -0.90 2.70
CA LYS A 179 6.81 -0.85 3.71
C LYS A 179 6.79 -2.04 4.67
N TYR A 180 5.60 -2.56 5.02
CA TYR A 180 5.44 -3.58 6.05
C TYR A 180 4.95 -4.93 5.50
N ALA A 181 5.27 -5.26 4.23
CA ALA A 181 4.86 -6.52 3.61
C ALA A 181 5.24 -7.76 4.43
N ILE A 182 6.42 -7.77 5.06
CA ILE A 182 6.88 -8.88 5.90
C ILE A 182 6.07 -9.02 7.20
N PRO A 183 5.92 -7.97 8.05
CA PRO A 183 5.02 -8.04 9.20
C PRO A 183 3.57 -8.39 8.83
N LEU A 184 3.09 -7.89 7.69
CA LEU A 184 1.74 -8.19 7.21
C LEU A 184 1.58 -9.68 6.89
N SER A 185 2.51 -10.31 6.17
CA SER A 185 2.42 -11.74 5.82
C SER A 185 2.50 -12.66 7.05
N ARG A 186 3.16 -12.22 8.13
CA ARG A 186 3.20 -12.92 9.42
C ARG A 186 1.90 -12.82 10.21
N GLY A 187 1.01 -11.90 9.84
CA GLY A 187 -0.22 -11.65 10.58
C GLY A 187 -0.04 -10.75 11.80
N ASP A 188 1.06 -9.97 11.89
CA ASP A 188 1.30 -9.01 12.98
C ASP A 188 0.20 -7.93 13.05
N HIS A 189 -0.58 -7.76 11.98
CA HIS A 189 -1.71 -6.85 11.89
C HIS A 189 -3.05 -7.44 12.38
N LYS A 190 -3.17 -8.74 12.67
CA LYS A 190 -4.48 -9.41 12.83
C LYS A 190 -5.40 -8.77 13.88
N ALA A 191 -4.84 -8.17 14.94
CA ALA A 191 -5.63 -7.51 15.99
C ALA A 191 -6.25 -6.18 15.51
N LEU A 192 -5.48 -5.33 14.83
CA LEU A 192 -5.90 -3.97 14.44
C LEU A 192 -6.35 -3.85 12.98
N GLY A 193 -5.74 -4.63 12.10
CA GLY A 193 -5.85 -4.54 10.65
C GLY A 193 -7.28 -4.73 10.12
N PRO A 194 -7.96 -5.84 10.42
CA PRO A 194 -9.31 -6.09 9.90
C PRO A 194 -10.33 -5.01 10.32
N PRO A 195 -10.47 -4.64 11.62
CA PRO A 195 -11.40 -3.58 12.02
C PRO A 195 -11.11 -2.23 11.35
N ILE A 196 -9.84 -1.84 11.22
CA ILE A 196 -9.46 -0.60 10.54
C ILE A 196 -9.77 -0.67 9.04
N SER A 197 -9.53 -1.83 8.41
CA SER A 197 -9.85 -2.05 7.00
C SER A 197 -11.35 -1.96 6.74
N ASP A 198 -12.18 -2.54 7.59
CA ASP A 198 -13.64 -2.47 7.47
C ASP A 198 -14.14 -1.03 7.61
N ALA A 199 -13.60 -0.28 8.57
CA ALA A 199 -13.88 1.14 8.72
C ALA A 199 -13.48 1.95 7.47
N CYS A 200 -12.30 1.69 6.88
CA CYS A 200 -11.88 2.33 5.63
C CYS A 200 -12.84 2.01 4.49
N ASN A 201 -13.19 0.73 4.30
CA ASN A 201 -14.10 0.29 3.25
C ASN A 201 -15.47 0.95 3.37
N ALA A 202 -16.00 1.05 4.59
CA ALA A 202 -17.26 1.72 4.85
C ALA A 202 -17.21 3.22 4.48
N LEU A 203 -16.11 3.92 4.81
CA LEU A 203 -15.93 5.32 4.41
C LEU A 203 -15.86 5.50 2.88
N TYR A 204 -15.16 4.61 2.17
CA TYR A 204 -15.15 4.63 0.70
C TYR A 204 -16.54 4.38 0.11
N ALA A 205 -17.32 3.46 0.69
CA ALA A 205 -18.69 3.23 0.28
C ALA A 205 -19.59 4.45 0.53
N THR A 206 -19.45 5.10 1.70
CA THR A 206 -20.16 6.35 2.00
C THR A 206 -19.83 7.46 0.99
N SER A 207 -18.58 7.57 0.54
CA SER A 207 -18.21 8.52 -0.53
C SER A 207 -18.94 8.26 -1.84
N GLY A 208 -19.07 6.98 -2.22
CA GLY A 208 -19.85 6.56 -3.38
C GLY A 208 -21.31 6.99 -3.28
N GLU A 209 -21.97 6.73 -2.15
CA GLU A 209 -23.37 7.14 -1.95
C GLU A 209 -23.53 8.67 -1.85
N TRP A 210 -22.56 9.38 -1.27
CA TRP A 210 -22.62 10.84 -1.19
C TRP A 210 -22.51 11.46 -2.58
N LYS A 211 -21.63 10.93 -3.44
CA LYS A 211 -21.55 11.34 -4.83
C LYS A 211 -22.89 11.15 -5.56
N ARG A 212 -23.56 10.01 -5.35
CA ARG A 212 -24.89 9.74 -5.93
C ARG A 212 -25.95 10.71 -5.41
N ALA A 213 -25.95 11.01 -4.11
CA ALA A 213 -26.87 11.99 -3.53
C ALA A 213 -26.67 13.39 -4.11
N ARG A 214 -25.42 13.82 -4.36
CA ARG A 214 -25.11 15.08 -5.06
C ARG A 214 -25.64 15.08 -6.49
N GLN A 215 -25.39 14.02 -7.25
CA GLN A 215 -25.87 13.90 -8.63
C GLN A 215 -27.40 13.93 -8.69
N ALA A 216 -28.10 13.25 -7.78
CA ALA A 216 -29.55 13.30 -7.71
C ALA A 216 -30.08 14.69 -7.31
N ALA A 217 -29.37 15.42 -6.45
CA ALA A 217 -29.71 16.82 -6.13
C ALA A 217 -29.55 17.74 -7.34
N GLU A 218 -28.48 17.58 -8.11
CA GLU A 218 -28.24 18.31 -9.36
C GLU A 218 -29.33 18.01 -10.40
N GLU A 219 -29.80 16.76 -10.48
CA GLU A 219 -30.93 16.38 -11.34
C GLU A 219 -32.24 17.07 -10.91
N VAL A 220 -32.53 17.14 -9.61
CA VAL A 220 -33.68 17.90 -9.09
C VAL A 220 -33.55 19.38 -9.47
N ALA A 221 -32.41 20.00 -9.22
CA ALA A 221 -32.19 21.41 -9.56
C ALA A 221 -32.34 21.68 -11.08
N GLY A 222 -31.76 20.80 -11.92
CA GLY A 222 -31.86 20.91 -13.37
C GLY A 222 -33.28 20.72 -13.89
N THR A 223 -34.04 19.78 -13.31
CA THR A 223 -35.45 19.57 -13.67
C THR A 223 -36.36 20.70 -13.19
N GLN A 224 -36.08 21.30 -12.03
CA GLN A 224 -36.76 22.52 -11.57
C GLN A 224 -36.52 23.70 -12.51
N ALA A 225 -35.26 23.91 -12.91
CA ALA A 225 -34.91 24.97 -13.87
C ALA A 225 -35.59 24.76 -15.22
N ALA A 226 -35.62 23.51 -15.72
CA ALA A 226 -36.30 23.18 -16.96
C ALA A 226 -37.82 23.39 -16.89
N LEU A 227 -38.45 23.04 -15.74
CA LEU A 227 -39.87 23.29 -15.52
C LEU A 227 -40.21 24.78 -15.51
N ALA A 228 -39.35 25.62 -14.92
CA ALA A 228 -39.55 27.07 -14.87
C ALA A 228 -39.52 27.73 -16.28
N GLY A 229 -38.79 27.14 -17.24
CA GLY A 229 -38.72 27.59 -18.62
C GLY A 229 -39.64 26.84 -19.59
N ALA A 230 -40.47 25.92 -19.11
CA ALA A 230 -41.26 25.04 -19.97
C ALA A 230 -42.47 25.75 -20.60
N GLY A 231 -42.70 25.50 -21.88
CA GLY A 231 -43.97 25.87 -22.54
C GLY A 231 -45.14 25.03 -22.00
N SER A 232 -46.37 25.54 -22.14
CA SER A 232 -47.60 24.90 -21.60
C SER A 232 -47.78 23.44 -22.04
N TRP A 233 -47.39 23.10 -23.26
CA TRP A 233 -47.48 21.73 -23.81
C TRP A 233 -46.44 20.75 -23.23
N GLN A 234 -45.38 21.23 -22.56
CA GLN A 234 -44.34 20.40 -21.94
C GLN A 234 -44.49 20.30 -20.41
N LEU A 235 -45.39 21.07 -19.82
CA LEU A 235 -45.47 21.27 -18.38
C LEU A 235 -45.69 19.95 -17.63
N GLU A 236 -46.61 19.11 -18.10
CA GLU A 236 -46.87 17.78 -17.51
C GLU A 236 -45.68 16.82 -17.60
N PHE A 237 -44.88 16.92 -18.67
CA PHE A 237 -43.68 16.10 -18.84
C PHE A 237 -42.63 16.49 -17.79
N PHE A 238 -42.34 17.79 -17.67
CA PHE A 238 -41.36 18.27 -16.69
C PHE A 238 -41.82 18.10 -15.24
N GLN A 239 -43.12 18.20 -14.95
CA GLN A 239 -43.68 17.88 -13.63
C GLN A 239 -43.48 16.41 -13.26
N ARG A 240 -43.76 15.47 -14.18
CA ARG A 240 -43.49 14.05 -13.97
C ARG A 240 -42.01 13.78 -13.75
N ARG A 241 -41.15 14.42 -14.54
CA ARG A 241 -39.69 14.27 -14.43
C ARG A 241 -39.16 14.83 -13.10
N LEU A 242 -39.64 15.98 -12.66
CA LEU A 242 -39.30 16.55 -11.36
C LEU A 242 -39.72 15.62 -10.20
N THR A 243 -40.92 15.06 -10.28
CA THR A 243 -41.42 14.12 -9.26
C THR A 243 -40.54 12.87 -9.17
N ALA A 244 -40.11 12.32 -10.32
CA ALA A 244 -39.19 11.19 -10.36
C ALA A 244 -37.81 11.56 -9.80
N ALA A 245 -37.26 12.71 -10.18
CA ALA A 245 -35.98 13.20 -9.67
C ALA A 245 -36.02 13.41 -8.14
N GLN A 246 -37.11 13.95 -7.60
CA GLN A 246 -37.29 14.13 -6.16
C GLN A 246 -37.34 12.80 -5.40
N ARG A 247 -38.01 11.77 -5.95
CA ARG A 247 -38.02 10.42 -5.37
C ARG A 247 -36.62 9.80 -5.37
N ASN A 248 -35.91 9.88 -6.51
CA ASN A 248 -34.54 9.40 -6.63
C ASN A 248 -33.61 10.09 -5.63
N TYR A 249 -33.76 11.41 -5.45
CA TYR A 249 -33.00 12.18 -4.47
C TYR A 249 -33.30 11.75 -3.03
N ALA A 250 -34.57 11.55 -2.68
CA ALA A 250 -34.96 11.05 -1.35
C ALA A 250 -34.38 9.66 -1.06
N ASP A 251 -34.43 8.74 -2.04
CA ASP A 251 -33.84 7.40 -1.92
C ASP A 251 -32.32 7.46 -1.77
N ALA A 252 -31.65 8.32 -2.54
CA ALA A 252 -30.20 8.52 -2.44
C ALA A 252 -29.81 9.11 -1.08
N GLN A 253 -30.58 10.05 -0.53
CA GLN A 253 -30.37 10.61 0.82
C GLN A 253 -30.55 9.55 1.91
N LYS A 254 -31.57 8.68 1.79
CA LYS A 254 -31.78 7.58 2.72
C LYS A 254 -30.59 6.62 2.71
N ARG A 255 -30.14 6.17 1.54
CA ARG A 255 -28.96 5.30 1.41
C ARG A 255 -27.72 5.97 1.99
N LEU A 256 -27.49 7.25 1.69
CA LEU A 256 -26.37 7.98 2.26
C LEU A 256 -26.43 7.99 3.80
N ALA A 257 -27.60 8.21 4.39
CA ALA A 257 -27.77 8.18 5.85
C ALA A 257 -27.44 6.79 6.43
N ASP A 258 -27.91 5.71 5.80
CA ASP A 258 -27.62 4.34 6.23
C ASP A 258 -26.10 4.06 6.20
N TYR A 259 -25.43 4.40 5.09
CA TYR A 259 -23.98 4.20 4.95
C TYR A 259 -23.17 5.09 5.91
N LYS A 260 -23.63 6.30 6.20
CA LYS A 260 -23.02 7.15 7.24
C LYS A 260 -23.12 6.48 8.61
N GLY A 261 -24.28 5.92 8.94
CA GLY A 261 -24.49 5.16 10.18
C GLY A 261 -23.56 3.95 10.29
N THR A 262 -23.47 3.13 9.23
CA THR A 262 -22.56 1.97 9.19
C THR A 262 -21.10 2.37 9.33
N ALA A 263 -20.65 3.41 8.61
CA ALA A 263 -19.27 3.87 8.69
C ALA A 263 -18.92 4.36 10.10
N LEU A 264 -19.79 5.16 10.73
CA LEU A 264 -19.57 5.62 12.11
C LEU A 264 -19.49 4.45 13.10
N ALA A 265 -20.36 3.45 12.98
CA ALA A 265 -20.34 2.27 13.85
C ALA A 265 -19.04 1.47 13.70
N LEU A 266 -18.56 1.26 12.48
CA LEU A 266 -17.31 0.52 12.22
C LEU A 266 -16.07 1.29 12.69
N VAL A 267 -16.04 2.61 12.52
CA VAL A 267 -14.97 3.46 13.06
C VAL A 267 -14.93 3.40 14.60
N GLN A 268 -16.09 3.41 15.25
CA GLN A 268 -16.19 3.25 16.70
C GLN A 268 -15.71 1.86 17.15
N ALA A 269 -16.09 0.80 16.44
CA ALA A 269 -15.63 -0.56 16.72
C ALA A 269 -14.11 -0.67 16.59
N ALA A 270 -13.52 -0.17 15.50
CA ALA A 270 -12.07 -0.16 15.30
C ALA A 270 -11.35 0.65 16.39
N THR A 271 -11.95 1.77 16.82
CA THR A 271 -11.42 2.58 17.93
C THR A 271 -11.42 1.83 19.26
N ARG A 272 -12.48 1.07 19.55
CA ARG A 272 -12.56 0.25 20.76
C ARG A 272 -11.49 -0.85 20.77
N VAL A 273 -11.35 -1.56 19.66
CA VAL A 273 -10.31 -2.60 19.53
C VAL A 273 -8.91 -2.02 19.75
N ALA A 274 -8.62 -0.85 19.21
CA ALA A 274 -7.34 -0.17 19.42
C ALA A 274 -7.10 0.24 20.89
N GLN A 275 -8.16 0.63 21.61
CA GLN A 275 -8.07 0.94 23.04
C GLN A 275 -7.79 -0.30 23.89
N GLU A 276 -8.51 -1.40 23.63
CA GLU A 276 -8.29 -2.68 24.31
C GLU A 276 -6.88 -3.23 24.07
N ASP A 277 -6.42 -3.12 22.83
CA ASP A 277 -5.08 -3.51 22.41
C ASP A 277 -3.99 -2.67 23.10
N SER A 278 -4.21 -1.36 23.27
CA SER A 278 -3.32 -0.48 24.03
C SER A 278 -3.32 -0.79 25.53
N GLN A 279 -4.47 -1.20 26.09
CA GLN A 279 -4.57 -1.62 27.50
C GLN A 279 -3.83 -2.93 27.76
N LYS A 280 -3.93 -3.91 26.85
CA LYS A 280 -3.19 -5.18 26.93
C LYS A 280 -1.68 -4.97 26.91
N GLU A 281 -1.17 -4.05 26.09
CA GLU A 281 0.26 -3.72 26.11
C GLU A 281 0.70 -3.13 27.46
N ARG A 282 -0.10 -2.21 28.02
CA ARG A 282 0.23 -1.58 29.30
C ARG A 282 0.30 -2.59 30.45
N THR A 283 -0.64 -3.54 30.51
CA THR A 283 -0.64 -4.58 31.55
C THR A 283 0.52 -5.56 31.41
N LEU A 284 0.98 -5.84 30.18
CA LEU A 284 2.17 -6.66 29.94
C LEU A 284 3.47 -5.94 30.34
N THR A 285 3.53 -4.61 30.20
CA THR A 285 4.70 -3.81 30.61
C THR A 285 4.81 -3.57 32.11
N VAL A 286 3.71 -3.63 32.87
CA VAL A 286 3.71 -3.43 34.34
C VAL A 286 4.06 -4.72 35.09
N ASN A 287 3.87 -5.88 34.47
CA ASN A 287 4.15 -7.20 35.06
C ASN A 287 5.52 -7.78 34.64
N ARG A 288 6.40 -6.97 34.04
CA ARG A 288 7.77 -7.31 33.67
C ARG A 288 8.75 -6.54 34.54
#